data_AF-A0A931ZDY1-F1
#
_entry.id   AF-A0A931ZDY1-F1
#
_cell.length_a   1.000
_cell.length_b   1.000
_cell.length_c   1.000
_cell.angle_alpha   90.00
_cell.angle_beta   90.00
_cell.angle_gamma   90.00
#
_symmetry.space_group_name_H-M   'P 1'
#
loop_
_entity.id
_entity.type
_entity.pdbx_description
1 polymer ?
#
loop_
_entity_poly.entity_id
_entity_poly.type
_entity_poly.pdbx_seq_one_letter_code
_entity_poly.pdbx_strand_id
1 'polypeptide(L)'
;MPKVFVEYRRELEPWLPLLAQLLPTAVAEALSVPATEAELRPSEVEVRFQEIGPNDVTQGYDVMVIVFANEYPEREEILDEASAALAARVVGCIHTPVGDTPVKRTKGHVWITLVKGAFTEW
;
A
#
# COMPACT_ATOMS: atom_id res chain seq x y z
N MET A 1 8.30 6.53 -10.01
CA MET A 1 8.26 6.62 -8.54
C MET A 1 6.87 6.21 -8.08
N PRO A 2 6.69 5.05 -7.42
CA PRO A 2 5.38 4.64 -6.94
C PRO A 2 4.78 5.61 -5.93
N LYS A 3 3.46 5.81 -6.04
CA LYS A 3 2.65 6.57 -5.07
C LYS A 3 1.68 5.63 -4.39
N VAL A 4 1.69 5.63 -3.06
CA VAL A 4 0.85 4.78 -2.22
C VAL A 4 -0.12 5.67 -1.48
N PHE A 5 -1.41 5.44 -1.70
CA PHE A 5 -2.48 6.06 -0.93
C PHE A 5 -3.04 5.02 0.03
N VAL A 6 -3.05 5.37 1.31
CA VAL A 6 -3.64 4.56 2.37
C VAL A 6 -4.90 5.26 2.83
N GLU A 7 -6.04 4.75 2.38
CA GLU A 7 -7.34 5.15 2.89
C GLU A 7 -7.66 4.29 4.11
N TYR A 8 -8.00 4.92 5.24
CA TYR A 8 -8.18 4.19 6.50
C TYR A 8 -9.36 4.73 7.33
N ARG A 9 -10.06 3.86 8.04
CA ARG A 9 -11.03 4.27 9.08
C ARG A 9 -10.26 4.83 10.27
N ARG A 10 -10.77 5.89 10.90
CA ARG A 10 -10.16 6.56 12.07
C ARG A 10 -9.68 5.63 13.17
N GLU A 11 -10.37 4.52 13.39
CA GLU A 11 -9.99 3.51 14.38
C GLU A 11 -8.62 2.88 14.14
N LEU A 12 -8.09 2.96 12.91
CA LEU A 12 -6.77 2.47 12.53
C LEU A 12 -5.66 3.52 12.68
N GLU A 13 -5.97 4.72 13.15
CA GLU A 13 -4.99 5.79 13.40
C GLU A 13 -3.76 5.33 14.23
N PRO A 14 -3.90 4.46 15.26
CA PRO A 14 -2.75 3.94 16.00
C PRO A 14 -1.73 3.15 15.15
N TRP A 15 -2.15 2.58 14.02
CA TRP A 15 -1.29 1.76 13.15
C TRP A 15 -0.60 2.55 12.05
N LEU A 16 -0.96 3.82 11.82
CA LEU A 16 -0.38 4.61 10.73
C LEU A 16 1.15 4.74 10.83
N PRO A 17 1.78 4.91 12.01
CA PRO A 17 3.23 4.93 12.11
C PRO A 17 3.88 3.62 11.66
N LEU A 18 3.27 2.47 11.97
CA LEU A 18 3.76 1.15 11.54
C LEU A 18 3.60 0.98 10.03
N LEU A 19 2.45 1.39 9.48
CA LEU A 19 2.20 1.37 8.04
C LEU A 19 3.15 2.29 7.28
N ALA A 20 3.44 3.49 7.81
CA ALA A 20 4.37 4.44 7.20
C ALA A 20 5.80 3.89 7.12
N GLN A 21 6.21 3.08 8.09
CA GLN A 21 7.51 2.41 8.07
C GLN A 21 7.51 1.17 7.17
N LEU A 22 6.42 0.41 7.16
CA LEU A 22 6.29 -0.85 6.43
C LEU A 22 6.15 -0.66 4.92
N LEU A 23 5.26 0.24 4.50
CA LEU A 23 4.79 0.33 3.11
C LEU A 23 5.90 0.66 2.10
N PRO A 24 6.84 1.59 2.35
CA PRO A 24 7.89 1.88 1.38
C PRO A 24 8.74 0.65 1.06
N THR A 25 9.16 -0.08 2.10
CA THR A 25 9.92 -1.33 1.94
C THR A 25 9.08 -2.41 1.28
N ALA A 26 7.84 -2.59 1.74
CA ALA A 26 6.99 -3.65 1.22
C ALA A 26 6.65 -3.47 -0.26
N VAL A 27 6.38 -2.23 -0.68
CA VAL A 27 6.07 -1.91 -2.08
C VAL A 27 7.31 -2.01 -2.95
N ALA A 28 8.47 -1.55 -2.48
CA ALA A 28 9.73 -1.72 -3.21
C ALA A 28 10.06 -3.21 -3.40
N GLU A 29 9.98 -4.03 -2.35
CA GLU A 29 10.24 -5.48 -2.43
C GLU A 29 9.25 -6.19 -3.36
N ALA A 30 7.97 -5.80 -3.35
CA ALA A 30 6.94 -6.47 -4.14
C ALA A 30 6.94 -6.07 -5.63
N LEU A 31 7.34 -4.84 -5.96
CA LEU A 31 7.25 -4.28 -7.32
C LEU A 31 8.60 -4.01 -8.00
N SER A 32 9.71 -4.24 -7.30
CA SER A 32 11.05 -4.10 -7.87
C SER A 32 11.34 -5.24 -8.84
N VAL A 33 11.92 -4.90 -9.99
CA VAL A 33 12.46 -5.86 -10.95
C VAL A 33 13.98 -5.66 -11.00
N PRO A 34 14.78 -6.51 -10.34
CA PRO A 34 16.22 -6.29 -10.19
C PRO A 34 16.97 -6.20 -11.52
N ALA A 35 18.00 -5.36 -11.59
CA ALA A 35 18.86 -5.18 -12.77
C ALA A 35 18.10 -4.66 -14.01
N THR A 36 16.99 -3.94 -13.79
CA THR A 36 16.22 -3.25 -14.84
C THR A 36 15.95 -1.80 -14.45
N GLU A 37 15.38 -1.02 -15.37
CA GLU A 37 14.89 0.34 -15.08
C GLU A 37 13.69 0.35 -14.12
N ALA A 38 13.09 -0.81 -13.83
CA ALA A 38 11.97 -0.98 -12.90
C ALA A 38 12.42 -1.39 -11.49
N GLU A 39 13.72 -1.41 -11.21
CA GLU A 39 14.25 -1.61 -9.86
C GLU A 39 13.83 -0.46 -8.95
N LEU A 40 13.38 -0.78 -7.72
CA LEU A 40 12.87 0.19 -6.76
C LEU A 40 13.59 0.11 -5.42
N ARG A 41 13.92 1.28 -4.87
CA ARG A 41 14.36 1.45 -3.49
C ARG A 41 13.20 1.93 -2.62
N PRO A 42 13.17 1.59 -1.32
CA PRO A 42 12.13 2.09 -0.41
C PRO A 42 12.01 3.62 -0.39
N SER A 43 13.13 4.34 -0.56
CA SER A 43 13.16 5.80 -0.63
C SER A 43 12.45 6.39 -1.86
N GLU A 44 12.13 5.57 -2.86
CA GLU A 44 11.45 5.95 -4.10
C GLU A 44 9.96 5.63 -4.05
N VAL A 45 9.42 5.30 -2.87
CA VAL A 45 8.00 5.06 -2.65
C VAL A 45 7.45 6.19 -1.78
N GLU A 46 6.51 6.95 -2.33
CA GLU A 46 5.81 8.00 -1.59
C GLU A 46 4.55 7.41 -0.95
N VAL A 47 4.32 7.67 0.34
CA VAL A 47 3.13 7.20 1.06
C VAL A 47 2.31 8.38 1.56
N ARG A 48 1.01 8.37 1.28
CA ARG A 48 0.03 9.35 1.75
C ARG A 48 -1.10 8.65 2.50
N PHE A 49 -1.57 9.28 3.56
CA PHE A 49 -2.65 8.77 4.40
C PHE A 49 -3.87 9.66 4.25
N GLN A 50 -5.04 9.03 4.10
CA GLN A 50 -6.33 9.71 4.00
C GLN A 50 -7.35 9.00 4.88
N GLU A 51 -7.99 9.74 5.79
CA GLU A 51 -9.08 9.19 6.60
C GLU A 51 -10.32 9.01 5.72
N ILE A 52 -10.96 7.84 5.85
CA ILE A 52 -12.23 7.50 5.21
C ILE A 52 -13.37 8.18 5.98
N GLY A 53 -14.02 9.13 5.33
CA GLY A 53 -15.18 9.84 5.85
C GLY A 53 -16.45 8.97 5.95
N PRO A 54 -17.50 9.49 6.60
CA PRO A 54 -18.77 8.79 6.76
C PRO A 54 -19.53 8.58 5.45
N ASN A 55 -19.24 9.38 4.41
CA ASN A 55 -19.92 9.34 3.11
C ASN A 55 -19.07 8.68 2.01
N ASP A 56 -17.87 8.21 2.34
CA ASP A 56 -16.96 7.62 1.35
C ASP A 56 -17.38 6.19 1.03
N VAL A 57 -17.42 5.88 -0.26
CA VAL A 57 -17.81 4.56 -0.77
C VAL A 57 -16.58 3.65 -0.80
N THR A 58 -16.31 2.96 0.29
CA THR A 58 -15.12 2.10 0.43
C THR A 58 -15.40 0.61 0.23
N GLN A 59 -16.56 0.26 -0.33
CA GLN A 59 -17.04 -1.13 -0.50
C GLN A 59 -16.99 -1.97 0.80
N GLY A 60 -16.98 -1.32 1.96
CA GLY A 60 -16.93 -1.98 3.27
C GLY A 60 -15.52 -2.38 3.73
N TYR A 61 -14.46 -1.87 3.11
CA TYR A 61 -13.10 -1.98 3.61
C TYR A 61 -12.81 -0.95 4.70
N ASP A 62 -12.04 -1.38 5.70
CA ASP A 62 -11.57 -0.57 6.82
C ASP A 62 -10.23 0.11 6.49
N VAL A 63 -9.44 -0.53 5.61
CA VAL A 63 -8.21 0.01 5.04
C VAL A 63 -8.12 -0.38 3.56
N MET A 64 -7.77 0.59 2.71
CA MET A 64 -7.49 0.39 1.31
C MET A 64 -6.13 0.98 0.97
N VAL A 65 -5.25 0.17 0.40
CA VAL A 65 -3.93 0.61 -0.07
C VAL A 65 -3.95 0.64 -1.59
N ILE A 66 -3.90 1.83 -2.16
CA ILE A 66 -3.86 2.04 -3.60
C ILE A 66 -2.42 2.37 -3.99
N VAL A 67 -1.79 1.49 -4.76
CA VAL A 67 -0.43 1.67 -5.27
C VAL A 67 -0.52 2.05 -6.74
N PHE A 68 -0.02 3.22 -7.08
CA PHE A 68 0.24 3.58 -8.46
C PHE A 68 1.72 3.40 -8.77
N ALA A 69 2.04 2.63 -9.80
CA ALA A 69 3.42 2.39 -10.22
C ALA A 69 3.54 2.52 -11.74
N ASN A 70 4.74 2.84 -12.23
CA ASN A 70 5.00 2.86 -13.67
C ASN A 70 4.79 1.47 -14.26
N GLU A 71 4.20 1.40 -15.45
CA GLU A 71 4.06 0.18 -16.23
C GLU A 71 5.42 -0.26 -16.79
N TYR A 72 5.79 -1.51 -16.48
CA TYR A 72 6.89 -2.23 -17.08
C TYR A 72 6.39 -3.66 -17.33
N PRO A 73 6.67 -4.27 -18.49
CA PRO A 73 6.18 -5.62 -18.81
C PRO A 73 6.50 -6.66 -17.72
N GLU A 74 7.70 -6.60 -17.15
CA GLU A 74 8.15 -7.50 -16.10
C GLU A 74 7.36 -7.33 -14.80
N ARG A 75 6.85 -6.12 -14.53
CA ARG A 75 6.02 -5.84 -13.36
C ARG A 75 4.60 -6.40 -13.54
N GLU A 76 4.09 -6.42 -14.77
CA GLU A 76 2.79 -7.04 -15.09
C GLU A 76 2.78 -8.53 -14.76
N GLU A 77 3.89 -9.23 -15.04
CA GLU A 77 4.03 -10.66 -14.79
C GLU A 77 3.92 -11.04 -13.30
N ILE A 78 4.28 -10.12 -12.39
CA ILE A 78 4.30 -10.35 -10.94
C ILE A 78 3.13 -9.68 -10.19
N LEU A 79 2.21 -9.00 -10.88
CA LEU A 79 1.20 -8.15 -10.25
C LEU A 79 0.31 -8.88 -9.23
N ASP A 80 -0.17 -10.08 -9.59
CA ASP A 80 -1.07 -10.85 -8.73
C ASP A 80 -0.37 -11.30 -7.45
N GLU A 81 0.86 -11.79 -7.57
CA GLU A 81 1.67 -12.21 -6.43
C GLU A 81 2.05 -11.01 -5.55
N ALA A 82 2.46 -9.90 -6.18
CA ALA A 82 2.80 -8.66 -5.49
C ALA A 82 1.60 -8.09 -4.71
N SER A 83 0.41 -8.09 -5.32
CA SER A 83 -0.83 -7.64 -4.67
C SER A 83 -1.19 -8.51 -3.47
N ALA A 84 -1.13 -9.83 -3.61
CA ALA A 84 -1.39 -10.75 -2.51
C ALA A 84 -0.37 -10.62 -1.37
N ALA A 85 0.93 -10.50 -1.68
CA ALA A 85 2.00 -10.34 -0.71
C ALA A 85 1.87 -9.01 0.06
N LEU A 86 1.58 -7.91 -0.64
CA LEU A 86 1.32 -6.62 -0.02
C LEU A 86 0.10 -6.65 0.89
N ALA A 87 -1.01 -7.26 0.44
CA ALA A 87 -2.21 -7.40 1.23
C ALA A 87 -1.95 -8.18 2.53
N ALA A 88 -1.21 -9.29 2.45
CA ALA A 88 -0.84 -10.08 3.61
C ALA A 88 0.01 -9.27 4.62
N ARG A 89 0.95 -8.45 4.15
CA ARG A 89 1.79 -7.61 5.03
C ARG A 89 1.01 -6.48 5.68
N VAL A 90 0.14 -5.80 4.93
CA VAL A 90 -0.73 -4.74 5.47
C VAL A 90 -1.66 -5.32 6.54
N VAL A 91 -2.29 -6.46 6.25
CA VAL A 91 -3.17 -7.16 7.19
C VAL A 91 -2.40 -7.68 8.42
N GLY A 92 -1.17 -8.17 8.24
CA GLY A 92 -0.31 -8.56 9.37
C GLY A 92 0.05 -7.37 10.27
N CYS A 93 0.31 -6.21 9.67
CA CYS A 93 0.63 -4.97 10.39
C CYS A 93 -0.53 -4.51 11.27
N ILE A 94 -1.74 -4.41 10.71
CA ILE A 94 -2.95 -3.99 11.46
C ILE A 94 -3.41 -5.02 12.50
N HIS A 95 -2.94 -6.27 12.40
CA HIS A 95 -3.16 -7.28 13.42
C HIS A 95 -2.07 -7.32 14.51
N THR A 96 -1.10 -6.40 14.48
CA THR A 96 -0.12 -6.24 15.55
C THR A 96 -0.70 -5.33 16.63
N PRO A 97 -0.67 -5.69 17.93
CA PRO A 97 -1.11 -4.79 18.99
C PRO A 97 -0.30 -3.49 19.03
N VAL A 98 -0.96 -2.35 19.24
CA VAL A 98 -0.30 -1.04 19.42
C VAL A 98 -0.65 -0.49 20.80
N GLY A 99 0.30 -0.57 21.73
CA GLY A 99 0.06 -0.23 23.13
C GLY A 99 -1.05 -1.10 23.72
N ASP A 100 -2.04 -0.46 24.35
CA ASP A 100 -3.23 -1.12 24.90
C ASP A 100 -4.36 -1.27 23.87
N THR A 101 -4.15 -0.86 22.62
CA THR A 101 -5.18 -0.95 21.57
C THR A 101 -5.30 -2.40 21.10
N PRO A 102 -6.48 -3.05 21.27
CA PRO A 102 -6.65 -4.44 20.90
C PRO A 102 -6.67 -4.63 19.38
N VAL A 103 -6.27 -5.83 18.95
CA VAL A 103 -6.31 -6.24 17.55
C VAL A 103 -7.76 -6.34 17.06
N LYS A 104 -8.09 -5.59 16.00
CA LYS A 104 -9.41 -5.66 15.37
C LYS A 104 -9.36 -6.56 14.15
N ARG A 105 -10.39 -7.41 13.97
CA ARG A 105 -10.62 -8.06 12.67
C ARG A 105 -10.91 -6.95 11.65
N THR A 106 -9.98 -6.75 10.74
CA THR A 106 -10.00 -5.62 9.82
C THR A 106 -10.13 -6.13 8.39
N LYS A 107 -11.03 -5.54 7.60
CA LYS A 107 -11.13 -5.82 6.17
C LYS A 107 -10.18 -4.90 5.41
N GLY A 108 -9.06 -5.44 4.97
CA GLY A 108 -8.09 -4.73 4.14
C GLY A 108 -8.23 -5.09 2.66
N HIS A 109 -7.91 -4.13 1.79
CA HIS A 109 -7.74 -4.36 0.36
C HIS A 109 -6.50 -3.64 -0.16
N VAL A 110 -5.80 -4.26 -1.12
CA VAL A 110 -4.68 -3.64 -1.84
C VAL A 110 -5.03 -3.64 -3.32
N TRP A 111 -4.92 -2.46 -3.93
CA TRP A 111 -5.14 -2.26 -5.35
C TRP A 111 -3.86 -1.72 -5.97
N ILE A 112 -3.32 -2.39 -6.99
CA ILE A 112 -2.14 -1.94 -7.72
C ILE A 112 -2.57 -1.53 -9.12
N THR A 113 -2.30 -0.27 -9.48
CA THR A 113 -2.52 0.25 -10.84
C THR A 113 -1.18 0.55 -11.48
N LEU A 114 -0.90 -0.14 -12.60
CA LEU A 114 0.21 0.21 -13.46
C LEU A 114 -0.22 1.32 -14.43
N VAL A 115 0.62 2.34 -14.57
CA VAL A 115 0.35 3.50 -15.42
C VAL A 115 1.45 3.73 -16.44
N LYS A 116 1.07 4.03 -17.68
CA LYS A 116 1.99 4.43 -18.74
C LYS A 116 2.55 5.83 -18.45
N GLY A 117 3.80 5.88 -17.98
CA GLY A 117 4.56 7.13 -17.85
C GLY A 117 4.54 7.77 -16.45
N ALA A 118 5.63 8.48 -16.15
CA ALA A 118 5.90 9.08 -14.85
C ALA A 118 4.82 10.10 -14.47
N PHE A 119 4.31 9.99 -13.22
CA PHE A 119 3.49 11.01 -12.59
C PHE A 119 4.18 12.38 -12.68
N THR A 120 3.77 13.21 -13.63
CA THR A 120 3.94 14.66 -13.55
C THR A 120 3.06 15.12 -12.39
N GLU A 121 3.62 15.99 -11.54
CA GLU A 121 3.08 16.41 -10.24
C GLU A 121 1.59 16.82 -10.33
N TRP A 122 0.77 16.35 -9.39
CA TRP A 122 -0.64 16.75 -9.20
C TRP A 122 -0.76 17.42 -7.83
#